data_AF-A0A5N4CE30-F1
#
_entry.id   AF-A0A5N4CE30-F1
#
_cell.length_a   1.000
_cell.length_b   1.000
_cell.length_c   1.000
_cell.angle_alpha   90.00
_cell.angle_beta   90.00
_cell.angle_gamma   90.00
#
_symmetry.space_group_name_H-M   'P 1'
#
loop_
_entity.id
_entity.type
_entity.pdbx_description
1 polymer ?
#
loop_
_entity_poly.entity_id
_entity_poly.type
_entity_poly.pdbx_seq_one_letter_code
_entity_poly.pdbx_strand_id
1 'polypeptide(L)'
;MLHNASLLIDDIEDNSKLRRGFPVAHSIYGIPSDINSANYMYFLGLEKVLTLDHPDAVKLFTRQLLDLHQGQGLDIYWRDNYTCPTEEEYRAMVLQKTGGLFGLAVGHMQLFSDYKEDLKPLLNTLGLFFQIRDDYANLHSKEYSENKSFCTDSVITTPTLFSHQEIQRDVGCATEKIVPKQLAGGLKTTHADTSPVGNATSVGNATSVGNAWNGDEEPQAGH
;
A
#
# COMPACT_ATOMS: atom_id res chain seq x y z
N MET A 1 19.21 -11.49 2.10
CA MET A 1 19.19 -10.78 3.40
C MET A 1 17.95 -9.93 3.52
N LEU A 2 17.82 -8.89 2.70
CA LEU A 2 16.66 -7.99 2.74
C LEU A 2 15.31 -8.70 2.63
N HIS A 3 15.17 -9.68 1.73
CA HIS A 3 13.93 -10.46 1.61
C HIS A 3 13.49 -11.11 2.93
N ASN A 4 14.41 -11.70 3.68
CA ASN A 4 14.05 -12.32 4.96
C ASN A 4 13.81 -11.27 6.04
N ALA A 5 14.58 -10.18 6.04
CA ALA A 5 14.36 -9.08 6.98
C ALA A 5 12.98 -8.42 6.77
N SER A 6 12.57 -8.22 5.51
CA SER A 6 11.25 -7.69 5.20
C SER A 6 10.14 -8.65 5.62
N LEU A 7 10.32 -9.97 5.49
CA LEU A 7 9.33 -10.94 5.98
C LEU A 7 9.14 -10.88 7.51
N LEU A 8 10.20 -10.63 8.28
CA LEU A 8 10.08 -10.49 9.74
C LEU A 8 9.25 -9.26 10.10
N ILE A 9 9.51 -8.13 9.43
CA ILE A 9 8.74 -6.89 9.62
C ILE A 9 7.29 -7.07 9.14
N ASP A 10 7.08 -7.62 7.95
CA ASP A 10 5.77 -7.88 7.36
C ASP A 10 4.91 -8.80 8.23
N ASP A 11 5.48 -9.89 8.77
CA ASP A 11 4.77 -10.78 9.69
C ASP A 11 4.29 -10.04 10.95
N ILE A 12 5.04 -9.05 11.46
CA ILE A 12 4.65 -8.21 12.60
C ILE A 12 3.58 -7.21 12.19
N GLU A 13 3.78 -6.51 11.07
CA GLU A 13 2.86 -5.51 10.53
C GLU A 13 1.49 -6.10 10.21
N ASP A 14 1.43 -7.35 9.75
CA ASP A 14 0.22 -8.10 9.42
C ASP A 14 -0.31 -8.95 10.59
N ASN A 15 0.38 -8.95 11.75
CA ASN A 15 0.01 -9.77 12.91
C ASN A 15 -0.13 -11.27 12.56
N SER A 16 0.70 -11.73 11.63
CA SER A 16 0.73 -13.10 11.13
C SER A 16 0.98 -14.12 12.25
N LYS A 17 0.54 -15.37 12.06
CA LYS A 17 0.74 -16.45 13.05
C LYS A 17 1.77 -17.48 12.61
N LEU A 18 1.83 -17.75 11.31
CA LEU A 18 2.73 -18.73 10.72
C LEU A 18 3.50 -18.12 9.55
N ARG A 19 4.72 -18.60 9.35
CA ARG A 19 5.55 -18.36 8.17
C ARG A 19 6.13 -19.70 7.73
N ARG A 20 5.77 -20.15 6.52
CA ARG A 20 6.24 -21.42 5.93
C ARG A 20 5.97 -22.63 6.83
N GLY A 21 4.83 -22.63 7.52
CA GLY A 21 4.40 -23.72 8.42
C GLY A 21 5.02 -23.69 9.81
N PHE A 22 5.85 -22.70 10.11
CA PHE A 22 6.44 -22.50 11.44
C PHE A 22 5.87 -21.27 12.12
N PRO A 23 5.84 -21.20 13.47
CA PRO A 23 5.49 -19.99 14.18
C PRO A 23 6.39 -18.82 13.76
N VAL A 24 5.78 -17.65 13.56
CA VAL A 24 6.50 -16.40 13.24
C VAL A 24 7.50 -16.05 14.33
N ALA A 25 8.63 -15.43 13.96
CA ALA A 25 9.73 -15.18 14.89
C ALA A 25 9.31 -14.31 16.09
N HIS A 26 8.52 -13.26 15.88
CA HIS A 26 8.00 -12.41 16.95
C HIS A 26 7.12 -13.16 17.97
N SER A 27 6.52 -14.30 17.61
CA SER A 27 5.76 -15.14 18.56
C SER A 27 6.66 -15.94 19.51
N ILE A 28 7.92 -16.18 19.11
CA ILE A 28 8.91 -16.94 19.89
C ILE A 28 9.82 -15.99 20.67
N TYR A 29 10.32 -14.93 20.01
CA TYR A 29 11.37 -14.05 20.54
C TYR A 29 10.85 -12.67 20.97
N GLY A 30 9.57 -12.38 20.74
CA GLY A 30 8.93 -11.11 21.02
C GLY A 30 9.15 -10.08 19.91
N ILE A 31 8.16 -9.19 19.74
CA ILE A 31 8.16 -8.09 18.76
C ILE A 31 9.42 -7.22 18.85
N PRO A 32 9.89 -6.76 20.04
CA PRO A 32 11.06 -5.86 20.10
C PRO A 32 12.34 -6.48 19.53
N SER A 33 12.58 -7.76 19.84
CA SER A 33 13.76 -8.50 19.37
C SER A 33 13.71 -8.72 17.86
N ASP A 34 12.53 -9.02 17.33
CA ASP A 34 12.33 -9.33 15.92
C ASP A 34 12.51 -8.08 15.04
N ILE A 35 11.92 -6.95 15.45
CA ILE A 35 12.14 -5.64 14.80
C ILE A 35 13.63 -5.27 14.80
N ASN A 36 14.29 -5.37 15.95
CA ASN A 36 15.71 -5.03 16.04
C ASN A 36 16.57 -5.91 15.13
N SER A 37 16.28 -7.21 15.09
CA SER A 37 17.00 -8.18 14.25
C SER A 37 16.80 -7.92 12.76
N ALA A 38 15.57 -7.61 12.35
CA ALA A 38 15.25 -7.29 10.97
C ALA A 38 15.92 -5.98 10.51
N ASN A 39 15.86 -4.93 11.34
CA ASN A 39 16.52 -3.65 11.06
C ASN A 39 18.04 -3.80 10.98
N TYR A 40 18.64 -4.58 11.88
CA TYR A 40 20.05 -4.91 11.83
C TYR A 40 20.43 -5.60 10.50
N MET A 41 19.59 -6.52 10.02
CA MET A 41 19.78 -7.20 8.73
C MET A 41 19.65 -6.25 7.52
N TYR A 42 18.87 -5.18 7.61
CA TYR A 42 18.86 -4.13 6.57
C TYR A 42 20.20 -3.42 6.46
N PHE A 43 20.80 -3.03 7.59
CA PHE A 43 22.09 -2.36 7.59
C PHE A 43 23.26 -3.28 7.25
N LEU A 44 23.21 -4.56 7.64
CA LEU A 44 24.16 -5.56 7.12
C LEU A 44 24.01 -5.76 5.60
N GLY A 45 22.79 -5.62 5.07
CA GLY A 45 22.55 -5.59 3.63
C GLY A 45 23.25 -4.41 2.96
N LEU A 46 23.13 -3.21 3.54
CA LEU A 46 23.81 -2.01 3.08
C LEU A 46 25.35 -2.15 3.15
N GLU A 47 25.87 -2.70 4.25
CA GLU A 47 27.30 -3.00 4.39
C GLU A 47 27.80 -3.88 3.24
N LYS A 48 27.08 -4.94 2.88
CA LYS A 48 27.42 -5.78 1.73
C LYS A 48 27.34 -5.03 0.40
N VAL A 49 26.35 -4.15 0.22
CA VAL A 49 26.25 -3.33 -1.00
C VAL A 49 27.43 -2.38 -1.14
N LEU A 50 27.95 -1.83 -0.04
CA LEU A 50 29.16 -1.01 -0.06
C LEU A 50 30.39 -1.77 -0.57
N THR A 51 30.46 -3.10 -0.38
CA THR A 51 31.55 -3.93 -0.90
C THR A 51 31.55 -4.12 -2.41
N LEU A 52 30.46 -3.71 -3.11
CA LEU A 52 30.37 -3.80 -4.57
C LEU A 52 31.24 -2.75 -5.29
N ASP A 53 31.73 -1.74 -4.57
CA ASP A 53 32.64 -0.69 -5.07
C ASP A 53 32.16 -0.02 -6.37
N HIS A 54 30.84 0.21 -6.47
CA HIS A 54 30.23 0.90 -7.60
C HIS A 54 29.52 2.18 -7.11
N PRO A 55 29.77 3.35 -7.72
CA PRO A 55 29.29 4.65 -7.22
C PRO A 55 27.77 4.77 -7.13
N ASP A 56 27.05 4.02 -7.97
CA ASP A 56 25.58 4.02 -7.99
C ASP A 56 24.92 2.87 -7.22
N ALA A 57 25.70 1.93 -6.65
CA ALA A 57 25.12 0.79 -5.93
C ALA A 57 24.31 1.24 -4.70
N VAL A 58 24.87 2.15 -3.88
CA VAL A 58 24.17 2.71 -2.72
C VAL A 58 22.96 3.54 -3.12
N LYS A 59 23.06 4.35 -4.18
CA LYS A 59 21.93 5.14 -4.68
C LYS A 59 20.78 4.24 -5.14
N LEU A 60 21.09 3.18 -5.87
CA LEU A 60 20.11 2.21 -6.33
C LEU A 60 19.49 1.47 -5.14
N PHE A 61 20.30 1.06 -4.17
CA PHE A 61 19.81 0.47 -2.93
C PHE A 61 18.82 1.38 -2.20
N THR A 62 19.21 2.63 -1.93
CA THR A 62 18.36 3.58 -1.21
C THR A 62 17.05 3.83 -1.96
N ARG A 63 17.09 4.05 -3.28
CA ARG A 63 15.87 4.27 -4.07
C ARG A 63 14.92 3.08 -3.98
N GLN A 64 15.43 1.86 -4.16
CA GLN A 64 14.57 0.66 -4.16
C GLN A 64 14.01 0.34 -2.78
N LEU A 65 14.75 0.62 -1.70
CA LEU A 65 14.21 0.47 -0.34
C LEU A 65 13.15 1.52 -0.03
N LEU A 66 13.31 2.77 -0.50
CA LEU A 66 12.28 3.81 -0.36
C LEU A 66 11.01 3.43 -1.11
N ASP A 67 11.14 2.96 -2.36
CA ASP A 67 10.00 2.49 -3.16
C ASP A 67 9.28 1.34 -2.44
N LEU A 68 10.01 0.36 -1.89
CA LEU A 68 9.44 -0.74 -1.12
C LEU A 68 8.62 -0.26 0.08
N HIS A 69 9.15 0.67 0.88
CA HIS A 69 8.45 1.19 2.07
C HIS A 69 7.26 2.08 1.70
N GLN A 70 7.29 2.79 0.57
CA GLN A 70 6.13 3.52 0.08
C GLN A 70 4.99 2.56 -0.28
N GLY A 71 5.31 1.47 -0.99
CA GLY A 71 4.34 0.43 -1.33
C GLY A 71 3.75 -0.22 -0.07
N GLN A 72 4.59 -0.66 0.86
CA GLN A 72 4.15 -1.24 2.14
C GLN A 72 3.30 -0.27 2.96
N GLY A 73 3.69 1.01 3.01
CA GLY A 73 2.95 2.04 3.73
C GLY A 73 1.55 2.29 3.16
N LEU A 74 1.39 2.25 1.83
CA LEU A 74 0.08 2.35 1.18
C LEU A 74 -0.80 1.13 1.52
N ASP A 75 -0.22 -0.07 1.48
CA ASP A 75 -0.91 -1.32 1.81
C ASP A 75 -1.45 -1.30 3.26
N ILE A 76 -0.59 -0.93 4.22
CA ILE A 76 -0.95 -0.75 5.63
C ILE A 76 -2.02 0.33 5.80
N TYR A 77 -1.85 1.48 5.13
CA TYR A 77 -2.80 2.58 5.22
C TYR A 77 -4.20 2.15 4.76
N TRP A 78 -4.30 1.53 3.59
CA TRP A 78 -5.60 1.07 3.08
C TRP A 78 -6.25 0.04 3.99
N ARG A 79 -5.46 -0.89 4.53
CA ARG A 79 -5.91 -1.88 5.52
C ARG A 79 -6.45 -1.23 6.80
N ASP A 80 -5.65 -0.37 7.43
CA ASP A 80 -5.95 0.18 8.76
C ASP A 80 -7.05 1.26 8.69
N ASN A 81 -7.20 1.92 7.53
CA ASN A 81 -8.26 2.90 7.25
C ASN A 81 -9.48 2.31 6.52
N TYR A 82 -9.54 0.99 6.30
CA TYR A 82 -10.65 0.31 5.61
C TYR A 82 -11.02 0.94 4.25
N THR A 83 -10.02 1.46 3.54
CA THR A 83 -10.20 2.18 2.28
C THR A 83 -9.79 1.30 1.13
N CYS A 84 -10.76 0.84 0.34
CA CYS A 84 -10.52 -0.01 -0.83
C CYS A 84 -9.89 0.80 -1.98
N PRO A 85 -8.67 0.51 -2.44
CA PRO A 85 -8.06 1.18 -3.58
C PRO A 85 -8.74 0.80 -4.89
N THR A 86 -8.53 1.59 -5.92
CA THR A 86 -8.82 1.20 -7.31
C THR A 86 -7.83 0.14 -7.79
N GLU A 87 -8.15 -0.57 -8.88
CA GLU A 87 -7.24 -1.56 -9.47
C GLU A 87 -5.90 -0.94 -9.90
N GLU A 88 -5.94 0.29 -10.44
CA GLU A 88 -4.73 1.01 -10.85
C GLU A 88 -3.87 1.44 -9.66
N GLU A 89 -4.49 1.90 -8.57
CA GLU A 89 -3.78 2.24 -7.32
C GLU A 89 -3.15 0.99 -6.69
N TYR A 90 -3.92 -0.11 -6.63
CA TYR A 90 -3.41 -1.39 -6.15
C TYR A 90 -2.21 -1.82 -6.99
N ARG A 91 -2.32 -1.81 -8.33
CA ARG A 91 -1.23 -2.16 -9.24
C ARG A 91 0.00 -1.27 -8.99
N ALA A 92 -0.17 0.04 -8.84
CA ALA A 92 0.94 0.96 -8.57
C ALA A 92 1.63 0.65 -7.24
N MET A 93 0.86 0.36 -6.18
CA MET A 93 1.39 -0.05 -4.87
C MET A 93 2.19 -1.36 -4.98
N VAL A 94 1.66 -2.37 -5.69
CA VAL A 94 2.35 -3.65 -5.89
C VAL A 94 3.67 -3.46 -6.62
N LEU A 95 3.70 -2.61 -7.65
CA LEU A 95 4.94 -2.29 -8.37
C LEU A 95 5.98 -1.62 -7.46
N GLN A 96 5.57 -0.89 -6.43
CA GLN A 96 6.45 -0.34 -5.42
C GLN A 96 6.93 -1.42 -4.42
N LYS A 97 6.00 -2.16 -3.80
CA LYS A 97 6.26 -3.19 -2.77
C LYS A 97 7.12 -4.34 -3.30
N THR A 98 6.65 -5.05 -4.32
CA THR A 98 7.33 -6.25 -4.87
C THR A 98 8.34 -5.89 -5.95
N GLY A 99 8.06 -4.85 -6.76
CA GLY A 99 8.98 -4.38 -7.78
C GLY A 99 10.26 -3.76 -7.21
N GLY A 100 10.21 -3.18 -6.00
CA GLY A 100 11.38 -2.64 -5.31
C GLY A 100 12.48 -3.70 -5.11
N LEU A 101 12.13 -4.88 -4.59
CA LEU A 101 13.13 -5.92 -4.29
C LEU A 101 13.65 -6.66 -5.53
N PHE A 102 12.77 -6.95 -6.50
CA PHE A 102 13.20 -7.51 -7.79
C PHE A 102 14.07 -6.51 -8.56
N GLY A 103 13.64 -5.25 -8.60
CA GLY A 103 14.38 -4.14 -9.22
C GLY A 103 15.70 -3.85 -8.52
N LEU A 104 15.82 -4.13 -7.22
CA LEU A 104 17.08 -4.04 -6.49
C LEU A 104 18.07 -5.09 -6.99
N ALA A 105 17.64 -6.35 -7.08
CA ALA A 105 18.51 -7.44 -7.51
C ALA A 105 18.98 -7.24 -8.96
N VAL A 106 18.04 -7.05 -9.89
CA VAL A 106 18.37 -6.85 -11.30
C VAL A 106 19.08 -5.52 -11.55
N GLY A 107 18.70 -4.46 -10.83
CA GLY A 107 19.37 -3.17 -10.92
C GLY A 107 20.85 -3.26 -10.56
N HIS A 108 21.20 -3.98 -9.47
CA HIS A 108 22.59 -4.23 -9.13
C HIS A 108 23.31 -5.06 -10.20
N MET A 109 22.68 -6.10 -10.75
CA MET A 109 23.28 -6.89 -11.84
C MET A 109 23.57 -6.03 -13.09
N GLN A 110 22.68 -5.10 -13.44
CA GLN A 110 22.86 -4.21 -14.59
C GLN A 110 23.99 -3.18 -14.41
N LEU A 111 24.38 -2.84 -13.18
CA LEU A 111 25.54 -1.99 -12.92
C LEU A 111 26.84 -2.64 -13.42
N PHE A 112 26.92 -3.97 -13.36
CA PHE A 112 28.11 -4.75 -13.74
C PHE A 112 27.96 -5.48 -15.09
N SER A 113 26.92 -5.16 -15.86
CA SER A 113 26.62 -5.82 -17.14
C SER A 113 26.66 -4.82 -18.29
N ASP A 114 27.12 -5.29 -19.45
CA ASP A 114 27.04 -4.56 -20.72
C ASP A 114 25.63 -4.56 -21.32
N TYR A 115 24.73 -5.42 -20.81
CA TYR A 115 23.35 -5.48 -21.25
C TYR A 115 22.53 -4.33 -20.65
N LYS A 116 22.14 -3.36 -21.49
CA LYS A 116 21.44 -2.12 -21.08
C LYS A 116 19.97 -2.04 -21.50
N GLU A 117 19.39 -3.12 -22.03
CA GLU A 117 17.96 -3.13 -22.34
C GLU A 117 17.11 -2.97 -21.08
N ASP A 118 15.91 -2.41 -21.25
CA ASP A 118 15.00 -2.19 -20.14
C ASP A 118 14.30 -3.48 -19.71
N LEU A 119 14.68 -3.97 -18.52
CA LEU A 119 14.08 -5.15 -17.89
C LEU A 119 12.89 -4.79 -17.00
N LYS A 120 12.62 -3.50 -16.74
CA LYS A 120 11.51 -3.07 -15.86
C LYS A 120 10.16 -3.63 -16.25
N PRO A 121 9.74 -3.68 -17.53
CA PRO A 121 8.42 -4.22 -17.89
C PRO A 121 8.26 -5.68 -17.45
N LEU A 122 9.30 -6.50 -17.63
CA LEU A 122 9.30 -7.89 -17.20
C LEU A 122 9.24 -8.00 -15.67
N LEU A 123 10.03 -7.20 -14.96
CA LEU A 123 10.04 -7.18 -13.50
C LEU A 123 8.70 -6.74 -12.92
N ASN A 124 8.04 -5.78 -13.56
CA ASN A 124 6.71 -5.30 -13.18
C ASN A 124 5.66 -6.41 -13.33
N THR A 125 5.70 -7.14 -14.45
CA THR A 125 4.81 -8.30 -14.67
C THR A 125 5.06 -9.39 -13.64
N LEU A 126 6.32 -9.70 -13.34
CA LEU A 126 6.66 -10.70 -12.32
C LEU A 126 6.20 -10.26 -10.93
N GLY A 127 6.48 -9.02 -10.53
CA GLY A 127 6.06 -8.48 -9.24
C GLY A 127 4.54 -8.55 -9.04
N LEU A 128 3.78 -8.11 -10.05
CA LEU A 128 2.32 -8.19 -10.03
C LEU A 128 1.81 -9.64 -9.95
N PHE A 129 2.40 -10.55 -10.74
CA PHE A 129 2.06 -11.97 -10.69
C PHE A 129 2.33 -12.58 -9.31
N PHE A 130 3.48 -12.29 -8.71
CA PHE A 130 3.85 -12.80 -7.40
C PHE A 130 2.88 -12.34 -6.31
N GLN A 131 2.51 -11.06 -6.31
CA GLN A 131 1.59 -10.52 -5.32
C GLN A 131 0.17 -11.08 -5.49
N ILE A 132 -0.39 -11.05 -6.70
CA ILE A 132 -1.74 -11.59 -6.96
C ILE A 132 -1.81 -13.08 -6.60
N ARG A 133 -0.74 -13.84 -6.88
CA ARG A 133 -0.66 -15.24 -6.49
C ARG A 133 -0.64 -15.40 -4.97
N ASP A 134 0.10 -14.57 -4.24
CA ASP A 134 0.14 -14.62 -2.77
C ASP A 134 -1.25 -14.33 -2.20
N ASP A 135 -1.87 -13.21 -2.60
CA ASP A 135 -3.24 -12.83 -2.24
C ASP A 135 -4.25 -13.95 -2.50
N TYR A 136 -4.20 -14.56 -3.69
CA TYR A 136 -5.11 -15.65 -4.05
C TYR A 136 -4.86 -16.90 -3.22
N ALA A 137 -3.60 -17.26 -3.00
CA ALA A 137 -3.23 -18.42 -2.18
C ALA A 137 -3.69 -18.24 -0.72
N ASN A 138 -3.61 -17.02 -0.19
CA ASN A 138 -4.07 -16.68 1.16
C ASN A 138 -5.59 -16.91 1.36
N LEU A 139 -6.41 -16.77 0.31
CA LEU A 139 -7.86 -17.00 0.39
C LEU A 139 -8.31 -18.41 -0.01
N HIS A 140 -7.65 -19.02 -0.98
CA HIS A 140 -8.17 -20.24 -1.63
C HIS A 140 -7.48 -21.54 -1.17
N SER A 141 -6.21 -21.47 -0.76
CA SER A 141 -5.42 -22.67 -0.58
C SER A 141 -5.47 -23.17 0.87
N LYS A 142 -6.00 -24.39 1.04
CA LYS A 142 -5.98 -25.11 2.31
C LYS A 142 -4.54 -25.40 2.78
N GLU A 143 -3.64 -25.72 1.85
CA GLU A 143 -2.22 -25.96 2.13
C GLU A 143 -1.46 -24.65 2.47
N TYR A 144 -1.87 -23.52 1.88
CA TYR A 144 -1.28 -22.22 2.22
C TYR A 144 -1.79 -21.69 3.57
N SER A 145 -3.03 -22.01 3.93
CA SER A 145 -3.58 -21.75 5.26
C SER A 145 -2.82 -22.50 6.36
N GLU A 146 -2.29 -23.69 6.07
CA GLU A 146 -1.41 -24.43 6.97
C GLU A 146 -0.02 -23.77 7.09
N ASN A 147 0.38 -22.94 6.13
CA ASN A 147 1.70 -22.29 6.08
C ASN A 147 1.73 -20.84 6.56
N LYS A 148 0.62 -20.08 6.46
CA LYS A 148 0.52 -18.65 6.87
C LYS A 148 -0.61 -18.37 7.89
N SER A 149 -1.44 -19.36 8.23
CA SER A 149 -2.77 -19.21 8.88
C SER A 149 -3.83 -18.67 7.91
N PHE A 150 -5.07 -19.14 8.02
CA PHE A 150 -6.18 -18.80 7.12
C PHE A 150 -6.59 -17.32 7.28
N CYS A 151 -6.73 -16.59 6.17
CA CYS A 151 -7.22 -15.20 6.11
C CYS A 151 -6.53 -14.22 7.10
N THR A 152 -5.21 -14.27 7.23
CA THR A 152 -4.47 -13.29 8.04
C THR A 152 -4.18 -11.98 7.31
N ASP A 153 -4.24 -11.99 5.98
CA ASP A 153 -4.06 -10.78 5.19
C ASP A 153 -5.32 -9.91 5.26
N SER A 154 -5.08 -8.59 5.28
CA SER A 154 -5.99 -7.47 5.18
C SER A 154 -7.30 -7.74 4.44
N VAL A 155 -8.39 -7.11 4.88
CA VAL A 155 -9.74 -7.10 4.28
C VAL A 155 -9.75 -6.71 2.78
N ILE A 156 -8.62 -6.26 2.23
CA ILE A 156 -8.44 -5.71 0.89
C ILE A 156 -7.27 -6.44 0.21
N THR A 157 -7.53 -7.64 -0.29
CA THR A 157 -6.71 -8.40 -1.25
C THR A 157 -7.33 -8.34 -2.65
N THR A 158 -6.56 -8.71 -3.68
CA THR A 158 -7.02 -8.73 -5.09
C THR A 158 -8.43 -9.34 -5.28
N PRO A 159 -8.77 -10.49 -4.67
CA PRO A 159 -10.10 -11.08 -4.84
C PRO A 159 -11.22 -10.32 -4.10
N THR A 160 -10.93 -9.69 -2.97
CA THR A 160 -11.89 -8.81 -2.28
C THR A 160 -12.05 -7.45 -2.98
N LEU A 161 -11.01 -6.95 -3.65
CA LEU A 161 -11.06 -5.78 -4.53
C LEU A 161 -12.05 -6.00 -5.67
N PHE A 162 -11.92 -7.11 -6.41
CA PHE A 162 -12.85 -7.46 -7.48
C PHE A 162 -14.27 -7.67 -6.94
N SER A 163 -14.42 -8.33 -5.79
CA SER A 163 -15.73 -8.54 -5.16
C SER A 163 -16.38 -7.21 -4.74
N HIS A 164 -15.61 -6.26 -4.19
CA HIS A 164 -16.11 -4.94 -3.81
C HIS A 164 -16.49 -4.10 -5.04
N GLN A 165 -15.71 -4.16 -6.11
CA GLN A 165 -16.03 -3.48 -7.37
C GLN A 165 -17.27 -4.07 -8.05
N GLU A 166 -17.46 -5.40 -8.01
CA GLU A 166 -18.70 -6.02 -8.48
C GLU A 166 -19.90 -5.59 -7.64
N ILE A 167 -19.77 -5.56 -6.31
CA ILE A 167 -20.83 -5.07 -5.42
C ILE A 167 -21.13 -3.59 -5.70
N GLN A 168 -20.12 -2.73 -5.86
CA GLN A 168 -20.34 -1.32 -6.19
C GLN A 168 -20.96 -1.13 -7.58
N ARG A 169 -20.58 -1.95 -8.56
CA ARG A 169 -21.18 -1.94 -9.90
C ARG A 169 -22.64 -2.39 -9.87
N ASP A 170 -22.97 -3.40 -9.09
CA ASP A 170 -24.33 -3.91 -8.94
C ASP A 170 -25.22 -2.94 -8.15
N VAL A 171 -24.68 -2.29 -7.11
CA VAL A 171 -25.36 -1.21 -6.38
C VAL A 171 -25.55 0.02 -7.27
N GLY A 172 -24.54 0.41 -8.06
CA GLY A 172 -24.62 1.49 -9.05
C GLY A 172 -25.69 1.24 -10.12
N CYS A 173 -25.72 0.01 -10.67
CA CYS A 173 -26.74 -0.43 -11.62
C CYS A 173 -28.14 -0.50 -11.00
N ALA A 174 -28.25 -0.86 -9.71
CA ALA A 174 -29.51 -0.82 -8.97
C ALA A 174 -29.98 0.62 -8.73
N THR A 175 -29.10 1.55 -8.39
CA THR A 175 -29.46 2.97 -8.23
C THR A 175 -29.93 3.64 -9.52
N GLU A 176 -29.34 3.31 -10.68
CA GLU A 176 -29.84 3.77 -11.98
C GLU A 176 -31.21 3.17 -12.34
N LYS A 177 -31.50 1.93 -11.91
CA LYS A 177 -32.81 1.28 -12.11
C LYS A 177 -33.89 1.77 -11.14
N ILE A 178 -33.52 2.40 -10.02
CA ILE A 178 -34.45 2.84 -8.97
C ILE A 178 -34.84 4.31 -9.10
N VAL A 179 -34.20 5.12 -9.95
CA VAL A 179 -34.76 6.45 -10.31
C VAL A 179 -35.98 6.25 -11.21
N PRO A 180 -37.23 6.39 -10.74
CA PRO A 180 -38.38 6.15 -11.58
C PRO A 180 -38.48 7.30 -12.60
N LYS A 181 -38.63 6.93 -13.87
CA LYS A 181 -39.19 7.80 -14.91
C LYS A 181 -40.59 8.29 -14.48
N GLN A 182 -40.64 9.33 -13.67
CA GLN A 182 -41.90 9.98 -13.31
C GLN A 182 -41.67 11.47 -13.22
N LEU A 183 -41.45 12.08 -14.39
CA LEU A 183 -41.72 13.49 -14.71
C LEU A 183 -41.70 13.64 -16.24
N ALA A 184 -42.54 12.85 -16.93
CA ALA A 184 -42.87 13.04 -18.33
C ALA A 184 -44.40 12.88 -18.46
N GLY A 185 -45.12 13.99 -18.35
CA GLY A 185 -46.58 14.01 -18.47
C GLY A 185 -47.14 15.28 -17.83
N GLY A 186 -47.53 16.24 -18.67
CA GLY A 186 -47.75 17.62 -18.27
C GLY A 186 -49.00 17.87 -17.43
N LEU A 187 -49.06 19.08 -16.86
CA LEU A 187 -50.30 19.83 -16.77
C LEU A 187 -50.00 21.34 -16.85
N LYS A 188 -50.86 22.01 -17.59
CA LYS A 188 -50.79 23.42 -18.01
C LYS A 188 -51.01 24.38 -16.83
N THR A 189 -50.32 25.51 -16.96
CA THR A 189 -50.60 26.87 -16.46
C THR A 189 -51.93 27.12 -15.72
N THR A 190 -51.86 27.74 -14.53
CA THR A 190 -52.72 28.87 -14.14
C THR A 190 -51.96 29.83 -13.21
N HIS A 191 -52.15 31.12 -13.47
CA HIS A 191 -51.61 32.27 -12.73
C HIS A 191 -52.18 32.42 -11.31
N ALA A 192 -51.38 32.95 -10.38
CA ALA A 192 -51.75 34.10 -9.53
C ALA A 192 -50.53 34.68 -8.80
N ASP A 193 -50.40 36.00 -8.90
CA ASP A 193 -49.47 36.91 -8.23
C ASP A 193 -49.43 36.79 -6.70
N THR A 194 -48.27 37.03 -6.09
CA THR A 194 -47.96 38.26 -5.32
C THR A 194 -46.58 38.19 -4.66
N SER A 195 -45.61 38.88 -5.28
CA SER A 195 -44.62 39.85 -4.73
C SER A 195 -43.89 39.69 -3.36
N PRO A 196 -42.70 40.34 -3.22
CA PRO A 196 -41.50 39.74 -2.62
C PRO A 196 -40.92 40.51 -1.43
N VAL A 197 -40.12 39.85 -0.59
CA VAL A 197 -39.11 40.46 0.32
C VAL A 197 -38.06 39.38 0.62
N GLY A 198 -36.75 39.54 0.57
CA GLY A 198 -35.84 40.66 0.35
C GLY A 198 -34.41 40.13 0.43
N ASN A 199 -33.49 40.78 -0.29
CA ASN A 199 -32.07 40.48 -0.41
C ASN A 199 -31.26 40.54 0.90
N ALA A 200 -30.21 39.72 0.98
CA ALA A 200 -28.82 40.15 1.27
C ALA A 200 -27.86 38.96 0.96
N THR A 201 -27.02 38.98 -0.09
CA THR A 201 -25.60 39.47 -0.13
C THR A 201 -24.82 39.19 1.15
N SER A 202 -23.57 38.68 1.19
CA SER A 202 -22.54 38.39 0.19
C SER A 202 -21.28 37.89 0.93
N VAL A 203 -20.52 36.99 0.29
CA VAL A 203 -19.04 36.96 0.22
C VAL A 203 -18.20 36.75 1.51
N GLY A 204 -17.28 35.78 1.43
CA GLY A 204 -16.09 35.74 2.30
C GLY A 204 -15.22 34.49 2.13
N ASN A 205 -14.35 34.47 1.11
CA ASN A 205 -13.18 33.58 1.04
C ASN A 205 -12.11 34.06 2.04
N ALA A 206 -11.43 33.13 2.74
CA ALA A 206 -10.06 33.32 3.20
C ALA A 206 -9.37 31.98 3.52
N THR A 207 -8.17 31.85 2.98
CA THR A 207 -7.19 30.75 3.04
C THR A 207 -6.28 30.81 4.27
N SER A 208 -5.75 29.63 4.63
CA SER A 208 -4.42 29.34 5.23
C SER A 208 -4.11 29.67 6.70
N VAL A 209 -3.35 28.75 7.33
CA VAL A 209 -2.29 28.81 8.39
C VAL A 209 -2.48 27.55 9.26
N GLY A 210 -1.52 26.72 9.64
CA GLY A 210 -0.05 26.72 9.60
C GLY A 210 0.46 25.64 10.57
N ASN A 211 1.67 25.14 10.32
CA ASN A 211 2.38 24.08 11.04
C ASN A 211 2.53 24.31 12.57
N ALA A 212 2.59 23.21 13.33
CA ALA A 212 3.23 23.17 14.65
C ALA A 212 3.96 21.83 14.86
N TRP A 213 5.26 21.82 14.56
CA TRP A 213 6.26 20.92 15.13
C TRP A 213 7.05 21.77 16.13
N ASN A 214 7.00 21.43 17.42
CA ASN A 214 7.94 21.94 18.40
C ASN A 214 8.65 20.74 19.03
N GLY A 215 9.97 20.72 18.88
CA GLY A 215 10.86 19.83 19.61
C GLY A 215 11.08 20.35 21.02
N ASP A 216 11.17 19.43 21.97
CA ASP A 216 11.60 19.71 23.33
C ASP A 216 13.07 19.30 23.49
N GLU A 217 13.84 20.26 24.01
CA GLU A 217 15.27 20.25 24.25
C GLU A 217 15.68 19.36 25.44
N GLU A 218 16.82 18.68 25.33
CA GLU A 218 17.59 18.11 26.44
C GLU A 218 18.11 19.20 27.39
N PRO A 219 18.15 18.97 28.71
CA PRO A 219 19.00 19.74 29.61
C PRO A 219 20.33 19.02 29.85
N GLN A 220 21.42 19.69 29.48
CA GLN A 220 22.75 19.40 30.02
C GLN A 220 22.80 19.69 31.53
N ALA A 221 23.40 18.80 32.31
CA ALA A 221 23.93 19.12 33.63
C ALA A 221 25.30 18.44 33.78
N GLY A 222 26.33 19.26 33.93
CA GLY A 222 27.68 18.81 34.29
C GLY A 222 27.85 18.63 35.79
N HIS A 223 28.64 17.64 36.18
CA HIS A 223 29.80 17.74 37.07
C HIS A 223 30.64 16.47 36.99
#